data_AF-A0A813LIB9-F1
#
_entry.id   AF-A0A813LIB9-F1
#
_cell.length_a   1.000
_cell.length_b   1.000
_cell.length_c   1.000
_cell.angle_alpha   90.00
_cell.angle_beta   90.00
_cell.angle_gamma   90.00
#
_symmetry.space_group_name_H-M   'P 1'
#
loop_
_entity.id
_entity.type
_entity.pdbx_description
1 polymer ?
#
loop_
_entity_poly.entity_id
_entity_poly.type
_entity_poly.pdbx_seq_one_letter_code
_entity_poly.pdbx_strand_id
1 'polypeptide(L)'
;MPLFDDTASETSPRVTGLRPMELSNTAWAWAEISASSLVLLKVVWLELAKKADVTDTQGLTNTLQACGTLVARRDPVLAAISAELPHRRDTSAQSVTTTVWSWWKLSFSAGCWPFIQEATNSKVLLDPMGYSYSIMMAEWEKVEDHEQELFGLMELNQLLPLPIQLFALVSQWRGGCWGGPPLLSLPSVAYRKLAALLDFVETQVSRVAPVIPGMQSRVTEDGVSLGILHAIEHFGSGVGQWLKVAGDSKAQLVEAALRRRPSWSSDACVEMGTFVGYTAIRLARFMRGFGGDGELDPTQQHARPRGDRPGRAVSLEVDAIHALLTRHTLSLARLSSNSEVWVGQALDLIPRLVEELGAESVGFVFMDHRGTRFHSDLFWLQRHGLLPPRCTHVCDNTLKPGAPICMWHAVYQQSTRAAARSGSSPPAMSYSMNEFAHWNSEDWMLVNCLDVPDHGQPRGGVNTQS
;
A
#
# COMPACT_ATOMS: atom_id res chain seq x y z
N MET A 1 -22.79 10.13 22.94
CA MET A 1 -23.48 8.89 23.39
C MET A 1 -23.61 9.06 24.89
N PRO A 2 -24.82 9.12 25.47
CA PRO A 2 -25.04 9.64 26.82
C PRO A 2 -24.11 9.04 27.90
N LEU A 3 -23.92 7.72 27.89
CA LEU A 3 -23.03 7.03 28.83
C LEU A 3 -21.56 7.50 28.75
N PHE A 4 -21.03 7.71 27.55
CA PHE A 4 -19.64 8.16 27.37
C PHE A 4 -19.48 9.62 27.80
N ASP A 5 -20.48 10.45 27.52
CA ASP A 5 -20.47 11.86 27.90
C ASP A 5 -20.51 12.00 29.44
N ASP A 6 -21.34 11.21 30.11
CA ASP A 6 -21.41 11.14 31.58
C ASP A 6 -20.09 10.63 32.18
N THR A 7 -19.54 9.54 31.63
CA THR A 7 -18.26 8.97 32.08
C THR A 7 -17.12 9.99 31.94
N ALA A 8 -17.07 10.71 30.81
CA ALA A 8 -16.09 11.77 30.58
C ALA A 8 -16.20 12.90 31.62
N SER A 9 -17.43 13.34 31.93
CA SER A 9 -17.68 14.40 32.91
C SER A 9 -17.21 14.02 34.32
N GLU A 10 -17.42 12.77 34.72
CA GLU A 10 -17.04 12.28 36.05
C GLU A 10 -15.54 11.99 36.15
N THR A 11 -14.91 11.57 35.06
CA THR A 11 -13.48 11.20 35.03
C THR A 11 -12.59 12.42 34.93
N SER A 12 -12.99 13.45 34.17
CA SER A 12 -12.15 14.63 33.88
C SER A 12 -11.56 15.31 35.13
N PRO A 13 -12.31 15.51 36.24
CA PRO A 13 -11.76 16.13 37.46
C PRO A 13 -10.74 15.25 38.20
N ARG A 14 -10.74 13.94 37.94
CA ARG A 14 -9.92 12.93 38.65
C ARG A 14 -8.63 12.56 37.92
N VAL A 15 -8.44 13.07 36.69
CA VAL A 15 -7.33 12.68 35.80
C VAL A 15 -5.94 12.89 36.44
N THR A 16 -5.76 13.96 37.21
CA THR A 16 -4.47 14.25 37.89
C THR A 16 -4.07 13.18 38.89
N GLY A 17 -5.04 12.50 39.51
CA GLY A 17 -4.82 11.40 40.45
C GLY A 17 -4.57 10.04 39.80
N LEU A 18 -4.73 9.91 38.48
CA LEU A 18 -4.53 8.64 37.77
C LEU A 18 -3.04 8.31 37.63
N ARG A 19 -2.73 7.03 37.69
CA ARG A 19 -1.40 6.48 37.40
C ARG A 19 -1.10 6.54 35.90
N PRO A 20 0.17 6.61 35.48
CA PRO A 20 0.55 6.62 34.06
C PRO A 20 -0.14 5.55 33.20
N MET A 21 -0.17 4.31 33.68
CA MET A 21 -0.83 3.19 33.01
C MET A 21 -2.36 3.37 32.89
N GLU A 22 -3.00 4.01 33.86
CA GLU A 22 -4.44 4.28 33.81
C GLU A 22 -4.76 5.38 32.80
N LEU A 23 -3.86 6.37 32.66
CA LEU A 23 -3.97 7.42 31.65
C LEU A 23 -3.85 6.85 30.23
N SER A 24 -2.82 6.04 29.96
CA SER A 24 -2.60 5.44 28.64
C SER A 24 -3.74 4.49 28.25
N ASN A 25 -4.20 3.65 29.19
CA ASN A 25 -5.34 2.75 28.96
C ASN A 25 -6.65 3.52 28.73
N THR A 26 -6.88 4.63 29.45
CA THR A 26 -8.05 5.49 29.22
C THR A 26 -8.01 6.12 27.84
N ALA A 27 -6.85 6.64 27.42
CA ALA A 27 -6.67 7.20 26.08
C ALA A 27 -6.95 6.16 24.99
N TRP A 28 -6.39 4.95 25.14
CA TRP A 28 -6.58 3.87 24.17
C TRP A 28 -8.04 3.39 24.11
N ALA A 29 -8.68 3.15 25.25
CA ALA A 29 -10.07 2.69 25.30
C ALA A 29 -11.03 3.66 24.59
N TRP A 30 -10.81 4.96 24.72
CA TRP A 30 -11.60 5.99 24.05
C TRP A 30 -11.32 6.08 22.55
N ALA A 31 -10.07 5.86 22.13
CA ALA A 31 -9.70 5.81 20.72
C ALA A 31 -10.32 4.59 20.01
N GLU A 32 -10.29 3.41 20.63
CA GLU A 32 -10.78 2.15 20.06
C GLU A 32 -12.27 2.21 19.70
N ILE A 33 -13.08 2.82 20.55
CA ILE A 33 -14.53 3.00 20.32
C ILE A 33 -14.84 4.17 19.36
N SER A 34 -13.82 4.81 18.79
CA SER A 34 -13.95 6.02 17.96
C SER A 34 -14.74 7.14 18.64
N ALA A 35 -14.76 7.18 19.98
CA ALA A 35 -15.47 8.20 20.72
C ALA A 35 -14.58 9.42 20.89
N SER A 36 -14.96 10.52 20.26
CA SER A 36 -14.22 11.77 20.33
C SER A 36 -14.74 12.68 21.44
N SER A 37 -14.73 12.27 22.72
CA SER A 37 -14.78 13.29 23.78
C SER A 37 -13.44 14.01 23.79
N LEU A 38 -13.33 15.02 22.94
CA LEU A 38 -12.16 15.87 22.83
C LEU A 38 -11.82 16.55 24.17
N VAL A 39 -12.79 16.63 25.10
CA VAL A 39 -12.59 17.20 26.44
C VAL A 39 -11.80 16.26 27.34
N LEU A 40 -12.28 15.02 27.58
CA LEU A 40 -11.57 14.08 28.45
C LEU A 40 -10.19 13.75 27.88
N LEU A 41 -10.11 13.40 26.60
CA LEU A 41 -8.85 13.02 25.95
C LEU A 41 -7.81 14.14 26.02
N LYS A 42 -8.23 15.40 25.87
CA LYS A 42 -7.32 16.54 26.02
C LYS A 42 -6.71 16.60 27.43
N VAL A 43 -7.51 16.41 28.48
CA VAL A 43 -7.01 16.43 29.86
C VAL A 43 -6.12 15.22 30.14
N VAL A 44 -6.51 14.03 29.69
CA VAL A 44 -5.73 12.79 29.83
C VAL A 44 -4.37 12.90 29.15
N TRP A 45 -4.33 13.35 27.88
CA TRP A 45 -3.08 13.47 27.14
C TRP A 45 -2.14 14.52 27.74
N LEU A 46 -2.67 15.68 28.18
CA LEU A 46 -1.86 16.70 28.84
C LEU A 46 -1.27 16.20 30.16
N GLU A 47 -2.04 15.44 30.93
CA GLU A 47 -1.54 14.86 32.17
C GLU A 47 -0.49 13.77 31.92
N LEU A 48 -0.67 12.97 30.86
CA LEU A 48 0.33 11.98 30.46
C LEU A 48 1.64 12.65 30.03
N ALA A 49 1.57 13.76 29.29
CA ALA A 49 2.76 14.51 28.88
C ALA A 49 3.59 15.00 30.09
N LYS A 50 2.94 15.35 31.22
CA LYS A 50 3.64 15.73 32.46
C LYS A 50 4.28 14.55 33.18
N LYS A 51 3.79 13.33 32.94
CA LYS A 51 4.23 12.09 33.59
C LYS A 51 5.03 11.21 32.63
N ALA A 52 5.48 11.75 31.49
CA ALA A 52 6.12 10.97 30.44
C ALA A 52 7.41 10.30 30.95
N ASP A 53 8.20 11.00 31.76
CA ASP A 53 9.41 10.51 32.44
C ASP A 53 9.17 9.21 33.23
N VAL A 54 8.08 9.15 34.00
CA VAL A 54 7.71 8.00 34.84
C VAL A 54 6.79 6.99 34.14
N THR A 55 6.40 7.22 32.89
CA THR A 55 5.58 6.29 32.10
C THR A 55 6.48 5.27 31.41
N ASP A 56 6.10 3.98 31.44
CA ASP A 56 6.83 2.93 30.72
C ASP A 56 6.67 3.06 29.20
N THR A 57 7.51 2.36 28.43
CA THR A 57 7.48 2.48 26.96
C THR A 57 6.12 2.07 26.39
N GLN A 58 5.49 1.03 26.94
CA GLN A 58 4.16 0.60 26.50
C GLN A 58 3.10 1.68 26.73
N GLY A 59 3.11 2.38 27.87
CA GLY A 59 2.18 3.47 28.15
C GLY A 59 2.39 4.66 27.21
N LEU A 60 3.65 5.01 26.92
CA LEU A 60 3.98 6.05 25.95
C LEU A 60 3.47 5.68 24.54
N THR A 61 3.75 4.46 24.07
CA THR A 61 3.35 4.03 22.73
C THR A 61 1.84 3.84 22.57
N ASN A 62 1.13 3.33 23.59
CA ASN A 62 -0.34 3.26 23.59
C ASN A 62 -0.97 4.65 23.48
N THR A 63 -0.34 5.66 24.09
CA THR A 63 -0.82 7.04 23.99
C THR A 63 -0.65 7.61 22.60
N LEU A 64 0.50 7.36 21.98
CA LEU A 64 0.71 7.71 20.57
C LEU A 64 -0.29 6.97 19.67
N GLN A 65 -0.52 5.69 19.90
CA GLN A 65 -1.47 4.88 19.14
C GLN A 65 -2.90 5.43 19.22
N ALA A 66 -3.32 5.86 20.42
CA ALA A 66 -4.61 6.51 20.62
C ALA A 66 -4.69 7.83 19.82
N CYS A 67 -3.63 8.64 19.84
CA CYS A 67 -3.56 9.88 19.06
C CYS A 67 -3.64 9.58 17.56
N GLY A 68 -2.86 8.62 17.05
CA GLY A 68 -2.81 8.25 15.63
C GLY A 68 -4.12 7.65 15.12
N THR A 69 -4.78 6.81 15.92
CA THR A 69 -6.09 6.20 15.60
C THR A 69 -7.18 7.26 15.43
N LEU A 70 -7.16 8.28 16.29
CA LEU A 70 -8.09 9.41 16.23
C LEU A 70 -7.64 10.53 15.27
N VAL A 71 -6.45 10.40 14.66
CA VAL A 71 -5.79 11.45 13.88
C VAL A 71 -5.76 12.79 14.64
N ALA A 72 -5.51 12.71 15.96
CA ALA A 72 -5.59 13.82 16.89
C ALA A 72 -4.20 14.34 17.27
N ARG A 73 -3.66 15.28 16.48
CA ARG A 73 -2.33 15.87 16.72
C ARG A 73 -2.29 16.73 17.98
N ARG A 74 -1.32 16.45 18.85
CA ARG A 74 -1.08 17.15 20.13
C ARG A 74 0.42 17.40 20.33
N ASP A 75 0.92 18.50 19.77
CA ASP A 75 2.37 18.79 19.77
C ASP A 75 3.04 18.72 21.16
N PRO A 76 2.46 19.20 22.27
CA PRO A 76 3.09 19.07 23.59
C PRO A 76 3.28 17.61 24.04
N VAL A 77 2.33 16.74 23.68
CA VAL A 77 2.35 15.31 24.02
C VAL A 77 3.37 14.60 23.14
N LEU A 78 3.36 14.88 21.84
CA LEU A 78 4.32 14.32 20.89
C LEU A 78 5.75 14.72 21.25
N ALA A 79 5.98 15.99 21.60
CA ALA A 79 7.29 16.48 22.02
C ALA A 79 7.77 15.82 23.33
N ALA A 80 6.90 15.72 24.34
CA ALA A 80 7.23 15.06 25.60
C ALA A 80 7.60 13.58 25.39
N ILE A 81 6.77 12.84 24.65
CA ILE A 81 7.03 11.41 24.40
C ILE A 81 8.29 11.22 23.53
N SER A 82 8.48 12.06 22.50
CA SER A 82 9.65 12.00 21.62
C SER A 82 10.97 12.29 22.33
N ALA A 83 10.96 13.13 23.38
CA ALA A 83 12.15 13.38 24.18
C ALA A 83 12.52 12.18 25.08
N GLU A 84 11.52 11.39 25.48
CA GLU A 84 11.70 10.29 26.41
C GLU A 84 12.08 8.96 25.74
N LEU A 85 11.49 8.64 24.58
CA LEU A 85 11.63 7.34 23.93
C LEU A 85 13.09 6.93 23.63
N PRO A 86 14.00 7.81 23.15
CA PRO A 86 15.41 7.46 22.92
C PRO A 86 16.19 7.08 24.18
N HIS A 87 15.64 7.29 25.38
CA HIS A 87 16.30 6.94 26.63
C HIS A 87 15.74 5.65 27.26
N ARG A 88 14.76 5.01 26.61
CA ARG A 88 14.04 3.86 27.14
C ARG A 88 14.76 2.54 26.83
N ARG A 89 15.03 1.79 27.89
CA ARG A 89 15.66 0.46 27.83
C ARG A 89 14.66 -0.69 27.71
N ASP A 90 13.38 -0.43 27.98
CA ASP A 90 12.26 -1.36 27.87
C ASP A 90 11.59 -1.32 26.48
N THR A 91 12.28 -0.76 25.48
CA THR A 91 11.79 -0.67 24.10
C THR A 91 11.68 -2.05 23.45
N SER A 92 10.51 -2.31 22.85
CA SER A 92 10.24 -3.54 22.09
C SER A 92 10.03 -3.24 20.60
N ALA A 93 10.09 -4.26 19.75
CA ALA A 93 9.77 -4.15 18.32
C ALA A 93 8.37 -3.56 18.09
N GLN A 94 7.38 -4.07 18.81
CA GLN A 94 5.99 -3.58 18.76
C GLN A 94 5.89 -2.11 19.16
N SER A 95 6.67 -1.67 20.15
CA SER A 95 6.74 -0.27 20.58
C SER A 95 7.25 0.61 19.43
N VAL A 96 8.29 0.18 18.72
CA VAL A 96 8.80 0.91 17.55
C VAL A 96 7.75 0.99 16.45
N THR A 97 7.21 -0.16 16.03
CA THR A 97 6.17 -0.26 15.00
C THR A 97 4.99 0.68 15.28
N THR A 98 4.48 0.65 16.51
CA THR A 98 3.32 1.44 16.94
C THR A 98 3.64 2.94 16.96
N THR A 99 4.83 3.31 17.45
CA THR A 99 5.27 4.71 17.52
C THR A 99 5.44 5.30 16.13
N VAL A 100 6.18 4.62 15.25
CA VAL A 100 6.46 5.08 13.88
C VAL A 100 5.15 5.25 13.10
N TRP A 101 4.25 4.28 13.16
CA TRP A 101 2.92 4.40 12.55
C TRP A 101 2.14 5.61 13.09
N SER A 102 2.10 5.79 14.41
CA SER A 102 1.36 6.87 15.05
C SER A 102 1.92 8.25 14.66
N TRP A 103 3.24 8.38 14.61
CA TRP A 103 3.91 9.59 14.17
C TRP A 103 3.65 9.92 12.70
N TRP A 104 3.66 8.91 11.83
CA TRP A 104 3.25 9.05 10.45
C TRP A 104 1.81 9.58 10.35
N LYS A 105 0.85 8.97 11.06
CA LYS A 105 -0.57 9.42 11.09
C LYS A 105 -0.75 10.86 11.53
N LEU A 106 0.17 11.36 12.35
CA LEU A 106 0.10 12.69 12.96
C LEU A 106 0.99 13.71 12.24
N SER A 107 1.63 13.31 11.14
CA SER A 107 2.61 14.11 10.40
C SER A 107 3.70 14.68 11.32
N PHE A 108 4.27 13.83 12.17
CA PHE A 108 5.33 14.15 13.11
C PHE A 108 6.60 13.36 12.79
N SER A 109 7.60 14.01 12.20
CA SER A 109 8.85 13.38 11.73
C SER A 109 10.03 13.49 12.70
N ALA A 110 10.09 14.57 13.48
CA ALA A 110 11.29 15.00 14.19
C ALA A 110 11.89 13.97 15.16
N GLY A 111 11.07 13.07 15.72
CA GLY A 111 11.51 12.03 16.65
C GLY A 111 11.74 10.65 16.03
N CYS A 112 11.33 10.44 14.77
CA CYS A 112 11.20 9.10 14.19
C CYS A 112 12.55 8.43 14.00
N TRP A 113 13.46 9.08 13.28
CA TRP A 113 14.75 8.51 12.94
C TRP A 113 15.67 8.28 14.15
N PRO A 114 15.88 9.26 15.07
CA PRO A 114 16.69 9.02 16.26
C PRO A 114 16.20 7.85 17.11
N PHE A 115 14.88 7.67 17.21
CA PHE A 115 14.30 6.55 17.95
C PHE A 115 14.55 5.19 17.27
N ILE A 116 14.41 5.11 15.94
CA ILE A 116 14.72 3.89 15.17
C ILE A 116 16.21 3.53 15.30
N GLN A 117 17.09 4.53 15.17
CA GLN A 117 18.54 4.33 15.32
C GLN A 117 18.89 3.82 16.71
N GLU A 118 18.33 4.42 17.75
CA GLU A 118 18.59 3.99 19.13
C GLU A 118 18.06 2.58 19.40
N ALA A 119 16.85 2.26 18.93
CA ALA A 119 16.29 0.91 19.04
C ALA A 119 17.22 -0.12 18.37
N THR A 120 17.73 0.21 17.19
CA THR A 120 18.68 -0.64 16.45
C THR A 120 20.02 -0.79 17.19
N ASN A 121 20.58 0.30 17.70
CA ASN A 121 21.82 0.29 18.50
C ASN A 121 21.67 -0.55 19.77
N SER A 122 20.49 -0.52 20.38
CA SER A 122 20.08 -1.34 21.51
C SER A 122 19.70 -2.78 21.15
N LYS A 123 19.93 -3.20 19.89
CA LYS A 123 19.64 -4.54 19.36
C LYS A 123 18.17 -4.95 19.44
N VAL A 124 17.25 -3.99 19.40
CA VAL A 124 15.83 -4.27 19.22
C VAL A 124 15.62 -4.72 17.78
N LEU A 125 15.27 -5.99 17.60
CA LEU A 125 14.96 -6.54 16.28
C LEU A 125 13.55 -6.08 15.87
N LEU A 126 13.46 -5.17 14.89
CA LEU A 126 12.16 -4.76 14.36
C LEU A 126 11.47 -5.93 13.67
N ASP A 127 10.15 -6.01 13.84
CA ASP A 127 9.31 -6.92 13.07
C ASP A 127 9.15 -6.39 11.61
N PRO A 128 8.63 -7.20 10.66
CA PRO A 128 8.45 -6.76 9.28
C PRO A 128 7.59 -5.48 9.14
N MET A 129 6.56 -5.30 9.98
CA MET A 129 5.71 -4.11 9.95
C MET A 129 6.46 -2.87 10.46
N GLY A 130 7.32 -3.03 11.46
CA GLY A 130 8.19 -1.97 11.97
C GLY A 130 9.14 -1.45 10.91
N TYR A 131 9.75 -2.36 10.14
CA TYR A 131 10.54 -1.97 8.96
C TYR A 131 9.69 -1.27 7.91
N SER A 132 8.53 -1.83 7.54
CA SER A 132 7.66 -1.23 6.54
C SER A 132 7.22 0.18 6.89
N TYR A 133 6.79 0.44 8.12
CA TYR A 133 6.40 1.80 8.53
C TYR A 133 7.59 2.75 8.61
N SER A 134 8.77 2.26 8.98
CA SER A 134 9.99 3.07 8.99
C SER A 134 10.39 3.47 7.57
N ILE A 135 10.30 2.54 6.62
CA ILE A 135 10.55 2.79 5.20
C ILE A 135 9.51 3.74 4.62
N MET A 136 8.22 3.52 4.92
CA MET A 136 7.13 4.43 4.54
C MET A 136 7.39 5.87 5.02
N MET A 137 7.86 6.05 6.26
CA MET A 137 8.24 7.36 6.79
C MET A 137 9.44 7.96 6.06
N ALA A 138 10.50 7.17 5.82
CA ALA A 138 11.69 7.62 5.08
C ALA A 138 11.35 8.07 3.66
N GLU A 139 10.51 7.31 2.94
CA GLU A 139 10.00 7.66 1.61
C GLU A 139 9.18 8.94 1.63
N TRP A 140 8.31 9.11 2.63
CA TRP A 140 7.48 10.30 2.77
C TRP A 140 8.30 11.56 3.00
N GLU A 141 9.32 11.47 3.86
CA GLU A 141 10.25 12.57 4.13
C GLU A 141 11.27 12.78 3.00
N LYS A 142 11.31 11.87 2.01
CA LYS A 142 12.25 11.87 0.89
C LYS A 142 13.70 11.86 1.38
N VAL A 143 13.98 11.06 2.41
CA VAL A 143 15.33 10.91 2.98
C VAL A 143 15.92 9.57 2.54
N GLU A 144 16.63 9.58 1.41
CA GLU A 144 17.17 8.38 0.75
C GLU A 144 18.12 7.58 1.66
N ASP A 145 18.92 8.25 2.50
CA ASP A 145 19.88 7.59 3.38
C ASP A 145 19.20 6.69 4.43
N HIS A 146 18.03 7.09 4.93
CA HIS A 146 17.27 6.34 5.93
C HIS A 146 16.70 5.04 5.36
N GLU A 147 16.12 5.11 4.15
CA GLU A 147 15.58 3.93 3.45
C GLU A 147 16.68 2.88 3.21
N GLN A 148 17.84 3.33 2.73
CA GLN A 148 18.99 2.45 2.50
C GLN A 148 19.51 1.79 3.77
N GLU A 149 19.61 2.54 4.86
CA GLU A 149 20.04 1.99 6.15
C GLU A 149 19.04 0.96 6.68
N LEU A 150 17.74 1.21 6.55
CA LEU A 150 16.69 0.26 6.95
C LEU A 150 16.76 -1.04 6.16
N PHE A 151 16.90 -1.00 4.84
CA PHE A 151 17.08 -2.21 4.03
C PHE A 151 18.37 -2.97 4.39
N GLY A 152 19.47 -2.26 4.65
CA GLY A 152 20.72 -2.87 5.13
C GLY A 152 20.57 -3.55 6.50
N LEU A 153 19.80 -2.96 7.41
CA LEU A 153 19.50 -3.56 8.70
C LEU A 153 18.63 -4.82 8.58
N MET A 154 17.66 -4.85 7.65
CA MET A 154 16.87 -6.06 7.36
C MET A 154 17.75 -7.22 6.90
N GLU A 155 18.77 -6.95 6.09
CA GLU A 155 19.77 -7.94 5.66
C GLU A 155 20.61 -8.44 6.84
N LEU A 156 21.20 -7.52 7.62
CA LEU A 156 22.02 -7.89 8.79
C LEU A 156 21.25 -8.74 9.80
N ASN A 157 19.96 -8.47 9.96
CA ASN A 157 19.06 -9.20 10.83
C ASN A 157 18.48 -10.48 10.19
N GLN A 158 18.94 -10.85 8.99
CA GLN A 158 18.51 -12.05 8.24
C GLN A 158 17.01 -12.09 7.93
N LEU A 159 16.34 -10.94 7.95
CA LEU A 159 14.97 -10.81 7.47
C LEU A 159 14.94 -10.79 5.94
N LEU A 160 16.05 -10.40 5.30
CA LEU A 160 16.20 -10.33 3.85
C LEU A 160 17.38 -11.14 3.32
N PRO A 161 17.18 -12.41 2.96
CA PRO A 161 18.15 -13.20 2.23
C PRO A 161 17.74 -13.24 0.76
N LEU A 162 18.07 -12.18 0.04
CA LEU A 162 17.81 -12.07 -1.39
C LEU A 162 19.11 -12.12 -2.21
N PRO A 163 19.04 -12.52 -3.49
CA PRO A 163 20.19 -12.49 -4.40
C PRO A 163 20.86 -11.10 -4.49
N ILE A 164 22.17 -11.08 -4.76
CA ILE A 164 23.07 -9.88 -4.81
C ILE A 164 22.57 -8.77 -5.75
N GLN A 165 21.63 -9.06 -6.64
CA GLN A 165 21.07 -8.13 -7.62
C GLN A 165 20.14 -7.09 -6.98
N LEU A 166 19.46 -7.45 -5.88
CA LEU A 166 18.74 -6.48 -5.05
C LEU A 166 19.71 -5.64 -4.21
N PHE A 167 20.84 -6.23 -3.80
CA PHE A 167 21.95 -5.49 -3.21
C PHE A 167 22.50 -4.45 -4.18
N ALA A 168 22.64 -4.76 -5.47
CA ALA A 168 23.04 -3.78 -6.49
C ALA A 168 22.04 -2.61 -6.65
N LEU A 169 20.73 -2.86 -6.48
CA LEU A 169 19.69 -1.82 -6.52
C LEU A 169 19.73 -0.90 -5.29
N VAL A 170 19.80 -1.47 -4.09
CA VAL A 170 19.91 -0.71 -2.83
C VAL A 170 21.26 0.00 -2.73
N SER A 171 22.34 -0.61 -3.25
CA SER A 171 23.69 -0.01 -3.24
C SER A 171 23.94 0.99 -4.37
N GLN A 172 23.25 0.92 -5.52
CA GLN A 172 23.35 1.96 -6.58
C GLN A 172 22.77 3.31 -6.14
N TRP A 173 21.87 3.32 -5.15
CA TRP A 173 21.38 4.55 -4.52
C TRP A 173 22.41 5.19 -3.58
N ARG A 174 23.43 4.42 -3.15
CA ARG A 174 24.66 4.98 -2.57
C ARG A 174 25.62 5.24 -3.70
N GLY A 175 26.09 6.47 -3.86
CA GLY A 175 27.26 6.76 -4.71
C GLY A 175 28.57 6.13 -4.19
N GLY A 176 28.56 4.90 -3.66
CA GLY A 176 29.66 4.27 -2.94
C GLY A 176 29.77 2.76 -3.18
N CYS A 177 30.94 2.34 -3.64
CA CYS A 177 31.41 0.97 -3.75
C CYS A 177 31.53 0.29 -2.37
N TRP A 178 30.80 -0.82 -2.15
CA TRP A 178 31.01 -1.70 -1.01
C TRP A 178 32.10 -2.73 -1.32
N GLY A 179 33.01 -2.96 -0.37
CA GLY A 179 34.25 -3.73 -0.54
C GLY A 179 34.27 -5.12 0.13
N GLY A 180 33.11 -5.75 0.34
CA GLY A 180 33.02 -7.11 0.90
C GLY A 180 32.18 -8.04 0.02
N PRO A 181 32.47 -9.36 0.00
CA PRO A 181 31.58 -10.33 -0.64
C PRO A 181 30.26 -10.42 0.16
N PRO A 182 29.10 -10.52 -0.50
CA PRO A 182 27.83 -10.72 0.19
C PRO A 182 27.86 -12.04 0.97
N LEU A 183 27.33 -12.02 2.19
CA LEU A 183 27.18 -13.24 2.98
C LEU A 183 26.09 -14.11 2.35
N LEU A 184 26.52 -15.16 1.65
CA LEU A 184 25.68 -16.30 1.28
C LEU A 184 25.24 -17.03 2.56
N SER A 185 24.18 -16.56 3.20
CA SER A 185 23.51 -17.27 4.29
C SER A 185 22.12 -17.74 3.84
N LEU A 186 21.77 -18.96 4.25
CA LEU A 186 20.54 -19.62 3.84
C LEU A 186 19.32 -18.79 4.23
N PRO A 187 18.31 -18.69 3.36
CA PRO A 187 17.20 -17.79 3.59
C PRO A 187 16.40 -18.14 4.83
N SER A 188 15.93 -17.10 5.53
CA SER A 188 14.80 -17.22 6.44
C SER A 188 13.69 -18.01 5.75
N VAL A 189 13.04 -18.92 6.49
CA VAL A 189 12.08 -19.87 5.92
C VAL A 189 10.94 -19.14 5.19
N ALA A 190 10.59 -17.92 5.64
CA ALA A 190 9.48 -17.13 5.12
C ALA A 190 9.66 -16.68 3.65
N TYR A 191 10.87 -16.30 3.22
CA TYR A 191 11.09 -15.68 1.89
C TYR A 191 11.87 -16.54 0.90
N ARG A 192 12.21 -17.78 1.25
CA ARG A 192 12.95 -18.70 0.38
C ARG A 192 12.32 -18.89 -1.01
N LYS A 193 10.99 -18.96 -1.08
CA LYS A 193 10.26 -19.09 -2.35
C LYS A 193 10.41 -17.85 -3.23
N LEU A 194 10.37 -16.66 -2.62
CA LEU A 194 10.52 -15.39 -3.33
C LEU A 194 11.94 -15.23 -3.90
N ALA A 195 12.96 -15.64 -3.14
CA ALA A 195 14.33 -15.67 -3.62
C ALA A 195 14.49 -16.60 -4.84
N ALA A 196 13.93 -17.82 -4.77
CA ALA A 196 13.96 -18.77 -5.88
C ALA A 196 13.21 -18.28 -7.13
N LEU A 197 12.06 -17.61 -6.94
CA LEU A 197 11.33 -16.95 -8.02
C LEU A 197 12.21 -15.90 -8.70
N LEU A 198 12.88 -15.07 -7.90
CA LEU A 198 13.69 -14.00 -8.44
C LEU A 198 14.87 -14.53 -9.26
N ASP A 199 15.63 -15.48 -8.72
CA ASP A 199 16.72 -16.15 -9.45
C ASP A 199 16.23 -16.74 -10.78
N PHE A 200 15.04 -17.35 -10.76
CA PHE A 200 14.42 -17.90 -11.95
C PHE A 200 14.10 -16.81 -12.99
N VAL A 201 13.42 -15.74 -12.59
CA VAL A 201 13.02 -14.62 -13.49
C VAL A 201 14.25 -13.95 -14.10
N GLU A 202 15.27 -13.63 -13.30
CA GLU A 202 16.50 -13.01 -13.80
C GLU A 202 17.26 -13.90 -14.78
N THR A 203 17.29 -15.20 -14.51
CA THR A 203 17.90 -16.19 -15.42
C THR A 203 17.17 -16.21 -16.76
N GLN A 204 15.83 -16.10 -16.77
CA GLN A 204 15.06 -16.01 -18.02
C GLN A 204 15.33 -14.69 -18.75
N VAL A 205 15.36 -13.55 -18.04
CA VAL A 205 15.63 -12.23 -18.65
C VAL A 205 17.03 -12.20 -19.28
N SER A 206 18.04 -12.73 -18.60
CA SER A 206 19.43 -12.78 -19.08
C SER A 206 19.59 -13.62 -20.35
N ARG A 207 18.73 -14.62 -20.57
CA ARG A 207 18.70 -15.44 -21.79
C ARG A 207 18.08 -14.72 -22.98
N VAL A 208 17.11 -13.84 -22.73
CA VAL A 208 16.33 -13.16 -23.77
C VAL A 208 16.94 -11.81 -24.17
N ALA A 209 17.65 -11.14 -23.26
CA ALA A 209 18.28 -9.84 -23.49
C ALA A 209 19.81 -9.91 -23.30
N PRO A 210 20.59 -10.47 -24.25
CA PRO A 210 22.03 -10.40 -24.16
C PRO A 210 22.47 -8.93 -24.23
N VAL A 211 23.06 -8.42 -23.14
CA VAL A 211 23.72 -7.11 -23.09
C VAL A 211 25.07 -7.26 -23.79
N ILE A 212 25.07 -7.21 -25.12
CA ILE A 212 26.31 -7.06 -25.90
C ILE A 212 26.51 -5.56 -26.13
N PRO A 213 27.56 -4.94 -25.54
CA PRO A 213 27.86 -3.54 -25.78
C PRO A 213 28.01 -3.28 -27.29
N GLY A 214 27.19 -2.37 -27.84
CA GLY A 214 27.22 -2.00 -29.26
C GLY A 214 26.24 -2.75 -30.18
N MET A 215 25.47 -3.72 -29.66
CA MET A 215 24.41 -4.40 -30.44
C MET A 215 23.06 -4.10 -29.80
N GLN A 216 22.24 -3.26 -30.45
CA GLN A 216 20.86 -3.03 -30.01
C GLN A 216 20.09 -4.35 -30.06
N SER A 217 19.75 -4.90 -28.89
CA SER A 217 18.84 -6.03 -28.76
C SER A 217 17.53 -5.71 -29.51
N ARG A 218 17.08 -6.64 -30.37
CA ARG A 218 15.81 -6.54 -31.10
C ARG A 218 14.57 -6.69 -30.20
N VAL A 219 14.75 -6.86 -28.89
CA VAL A 219 13.65 -7.09 -27.94
C VAL A 219 13.08 -5.75 -27.47
N THR A 220 11.80 -5.53 -27.78
CA THR A 220 11.04 -4.34 -27.35
C THR A 220 10.75 -4.39 -25.85
N GLU A 221 10.50 -3.23 -25.23
CA GLU A 221 10.06 -3.16 -23.82
C GLU A 221 8.78 -3.97 -23.57
N ASP A 222 7.87 -3.97 -24.53
CA ASP A 222 6.67 -4.82 -24.54
C ASP A 222 7.05 -6.30 -24.49
N GLY A 223 7.98 -6.74 -25.34
CA GLY A 223 8.46 -8.13 -25.34
C GLY A 223 9.14 -8.54 -24.03
N VAL A 224 9.98 -7.68 -23.44
CA VAL A 224 10.66 -7.95 -22.16
C VAL A 224 9.65 -8.13 -21.03
N SER A 225 8.72 -7.19 -20.88
CA SER A 225 7.75 -7.22 -19.79
C SER A 225 6.76 -8.39 -19.92
N LEU A 226 6.38 -8.79 -21.14
CA LEU A 226 5.58 -10.00 -21.37
C LEU A 226 6.37 -11.27 -21.03
N GLY A 227 7.65 -11.33 -21.38
CA GLY A 227 8.53 -12.45 -21.02
C GLY A 227 8.65 -12.66 -19.51
N ILE A 228 8.66 -11.58 -18.73
CA ILE A 228 8.67 -11.65 -17.26
C ILE A 228 7.35 -12.18 -16.71
N LEU A 229 6.20 -11.74 -17.23
CA LEU A 229 4.90 -12.30 -16.84
C LEU A 229 4.84 -13.82 -17.07
N HIS A 230 5.29 -14.28 -18.24
CA HIS A 230 5.37 -15.71 -18.53
C HIS A 230 6.37 -16.45 -17.62
N ALA A 231 7.49 -15.83 -17.25
CA ALA A 231 8.44 -16.43 -16.32
C ALA A 231 7.83 -16.62 -14.92
N ILE A 232 7.07 -15.64 -14.42
CA ILE A 232 6.36 -15.72 -13.14
C ILE A 232 5.31 -16.84 -13.19
N GLU A 233 4.51 -16.92 -14.26
CA GLU A 233 3.51 -17.99 -14.44
C GLU A 233 4.16 -19.37 -14.53
N HIS A 234 5.26 -19.49 -15.29
CA HIS A 234 5.97 -20.75 -15.43
C HIS A 234 6.52 -21.23 -14.08
N PHE A 235 7.11 -20.34 -13.30
CA PHE A 235 7.57 -20.66 -11.95
C PHE A 235 6.39 -21.06 -11.05
N GLY A 236 5.33 -20.26 -11.02
CA GLY A 236 4.16 -20.48 -10.17
C GLY A 236 3.36 -21.73 -10.53
N SER A 237 3.51 -22.26 -11.74
CA SER A 237 2.92 -23.54 -12.15
C SER A 237 3.75 -24.76 -11.71
N GLY A 238 4.94 -24.55 -11.16
CA GLY A 238 5.84 -25.61 -10.70
C GLY A 238 5.38 -26.28 -9.40
N VAL A 239 5.75 -27.55 -9.22
CA VAL A 239 5.43 -28.33 -8.01
C VAL A 239 6.06 -27.67 -6.77
N GLY A 240 5.22 -27.32 -5.79
CA GLY A 240 5.64 -26.63 -4.56
C GLY A 240 5.98 -25.15 -4.73
N GLN A 241 5.86 -24.61 -5.94
CA GLN A 241 6.20 -23.23 -6.29
C GLN A 241 4.98 -22.33 -6.50
N TRP A 242 3.78 -22.84 -6.20
CA TRP A 242 2.55 -22.09 -6.38
C TRP A 242 2.62 -20.68 -5.77
N LEU A 243 2.20 -19.71 -6.59
CA LEU A 243 2.14 -18.29 -6.31
C LEU A 243 0.67 -17.85 -6.38
N LYS A 244 0.26 -17.05 -5.42
CA LYS A 244 -1.07 -16.47 -5.40
C LYS A 244 -1.10 -15.19 -6.25
N VAL A 245 -1.05 -15.37 -7.57
CA VAL A 245 -1.13 -14.29 -8.56
C VAL A 245 -2.45 -14.39 -9.33
N ALA A 246 -2.98 -13.25 -9.79
CA ALA A 246 -4.17 -13.18 -10.64
C ALA A 246 -3.87 -13.61 -12.09
N GLY A 247 -3.36 -14.83 -12.28
CA GLY A 247 -2.99 -15.40 -13.58
C GLY A 247 -4.14 -16.01 -14.38
N ASP A 248 -3.81 -16.62 -15.53
CA ASP A 248 -4.76 -17.31 -16.41
C ASP A 248 -6.00 -16.46 -16.77
N SER A 249 -7.19 -16.99 -16.50
CA SER A 249 -8.46 -16.32 -16.76
C SER A 249 -8.65 -15.05 -15.93
N LYS A 250 -8.11 -14.99 -14.70
CA LYS A 250 -8.19 -13.79 -13.85
C LYS A 250 -7.43 -12.63 -14.51
N ALA A 251 -6.24 -12.88 -15.05
CA ALA A 251 -5.47 -11.88 -15.79
C ALA A 251 -6.24 -11.31 -16.99
N GLN A 252 -6.91 -12.17 -17.76
CA GLN A 252 -7.74 -11.75 -18.90
C GLN A 252 -8.91 -10.87 -18.44
N LEU A 253 -9.54 -11.21 -17.31
CA LEU A 253 -10.63 -10.41 -16.74
C LEU A 253 -10.15 -9.03 -16.27
N VAL A 254 -8.99 -8.94 -15.62
CA VAL A 254 -8.36 -7.67 -15.22
C VAL A 254 -8.12 -6.80 -16.44
N GLU A 255 -7.52 -7.36 -17.50
CA GLU A 255 -7.27 -6.61 -18.74
C GLU A 255 -8.55 -6.19 -19.47
N ALA A 256 -9.58 -7.06 -19.49
CA ALA A 256 -10.87 -6.70 -20.04
C ALA A 256 -11.54 -5.57 -19.23
N ALA A 257 -11.40 -5.58 -17.90
CA ALA A 257 -11.92 -4.56 -17.01
C ALA A 257 -11.20 -3.20 -17.20
N LEU A 258 -9.87 -3.20 -17.37
CA LEU A 258 -9.09 -2.00 -17.70
C LEU A 258 -9.60 -1.28 -18.96
N ARG A 259 -10.02 -2.04 -19.97
CA ARG A 259 -10.51 -1.51 -21.26
C ARG A 259 -11.96 -1.04 -21.23
N ARG A 260 -12.72 -1.22 -20.13
CA ARG A 260 -14.14 -0.82 -20.04
C ARG A 260 -14.35 0.69 -20.02
N ARG A 261 -13.37 1.44 -19.53
CA ARG A 261 -13.37 2.90 -19.51
C ARG A 261 -12.28 3.41 -20.46
N PRO A 262 -12.58 4.38 -21.34
CA PRO A 262 -11.52 5.10 -22.03
C PRO A 262 -10.59 5.74 -21.00
N SER A 263 -9.31 5.35 -21.03
CA SER A 263 -8.29 5.94 -20.18
C SER A 263 -7.53 7.03 -20.93
N TRP A 264 -7.03 8.00 -20.19
CA TRP A 264 -6.20 9.11 -20.63
C TRP A 264 -4.82 9.02 -19.97
N SER A 265 -3.83 9.68 -20.55
CA SER A 265 -2.47 9.75 -19.97
C SER A 265 -2.43 10.43 -18.60
N SER A 266 -3.46 11.22 -18.25
CA SER A 266 -3.63 11.82 -16.93
C SER A 266 -4.24 10.87 -15.90
N ASP A 267 -4.81 9.74 -16.34
CA ASP A 267 -5.37 8.76 -15.42
C ASP A 267 -4.26 7.91 -14.79
N ALA A 268 -4.57 7.39 -13.61
CA ALA A 268 -3.78 6.40 -12.91
C ALA A 268 -4.57 5.10 -12.72
N CYS A 269 -3.84 3.98 -12.72
CA CYS A 269 -4.31 2.71 -12.17
C CYS A 269 -3.69 2.53 -10.78
N VAL A 270 -4.50 2.12 -9.81
CA VAL A 270 -4.04 1.81 -8.45
C VAL A 270 -4.25 0.33 -8.15
N GLU A 271 -3.24 -0.33 -7.60
CA GLU A 271 -3.33 -1.68 -7.04
C GLU A 271 -3.12 -1.64 -5.53
N MET A 272 -3.85 -2.49 -4.80
CA MET A 272 -3.68 -2.70 -3.36
C MET A 272 -3.31 -4.14 -3.06
N GLY A 273 -2.04 -4.37 -2.76
CA GLY A 273 -1.36 -5.66 -2.61
C GLY A 273 -0.61 -6.03 -3.88
N THR A 274 0.72 -5.95 -3.88
CA THR A 274 1.54 -6.19 -5.09
C THR A 274 2.16 -7.59 -5.11
N PHE A 275 2.42 -8.16 -3.93
CA PHE A 275 3.09 -9.45 -3.76
C PHE A 275 4.43 -9.56 -4.53
N VAL A 276 4.42 -10.12 -5.74
CA VAL A 276 5.60 -10.31 -6.61
C VAL A 276 5.61 -9.39 -7.83
N GLY A 277 4.68 -8.43 -7.91
CA GLY A 277 4.61 -7.44 -8.98
C GLY A 277 3.99 -7.91 -10.29
N TYR A 278 3.33 -9.06 -10.28
CA TYR A 278 2.71 -9.63 -11.48
C TYR A 278 1.61 -8.72 -12.05
N THR A 279 0.66 -8.30 -11.23
CA THR A 279 -0.41 -7.40 -11.68
C THR A 279 0.11 -5.97 -11.87
N ALA A 280 1.04 -5.49 -11.03
CA ALA A 280 1.74 -4.22 -11.23
C ALA A 280 2.33 -4.08 -12.64
N ILE A 281 2.98 -5.13 -13.17
CA ILE A 281 3.47 -5.16 -14.55
C ILE A 281 2.33 -5.06 -15.56
N ARG A 282 1.21 -5.79 -15.36
CA ARG A 282 0.06 -5.73 -16.26
C ARG A 282 -0.57 -4.34 -16.32
N LEU A 283 -0.74 -3.69 -15.16
CA LEU A 283 -1.24 -2.32 -15.07
C LEU A 283 -0.29 -1.33 -15.77
N ALA A 284 1.01 -1.43 -15.49
CA ALA A 284 2.02 -0.56 -16.10
C ALA A 284 2.11 -0.73 -17.61
N ARG A 285 2.01 -1.96 -18.12
CA ARG A 285 1.93 -2.26 -19.57
C ARG A 285 0.72 -1.60 -20.21
N PHE A 286 -0.46 -1.75 -19.60
CA PHE A 286 -1.69 -1.11 -20.10
C PHE A 286 -1.55 0.41 -20.14
N MET A 287 -1.05 1.03 -19.06
CA MET A 287 -0.88 2.49 -18.98
C MET A 287 0.17 3.04 -19.96
N ARG A 288 1.09 2.19 -20.42
CA ARG A 288 2.07 2.51 -21.46
C ARG A 288 1.55 2.27 -22.88
N GLY A 289 0.36 1.68 -23.02
CA GLY A 289 -0.23 1.30 -24.30
C GLY A 289 0.36 0.03 -24.92
N PHE A 290 1.04 -0.81 -24.13
CA PHE A 290 1.50 -2.12 -24.56
C PHE A 290 0.34 -3.14 -24.61
N GLY A 291 0.44 -4.14 -25.49
CA GLY A 291 -0.64 -5.09 -25.73
C GLY A 291 -1.75 -4.50 -26.60
N GLY A 292 -1.78 -4.94 -27.86
CA GLY A 292 -2.79 -4.53 -28.85
C GLY A 292 -2.31 -4.51 -30.31
N ASP A 293 -1.21 -5.19 -30.64
CA ASP A 293 -0.66 -5.29 -32.02
C ASP A 293 -1.06 -6.59 -32.74
N GLY A 294 -1.95 -7.42 -32.17
CA GLY A 294 -2.75 -8.36 -32.94
C GLY A 294 -3.98 -7.63 -33.46
N GLU A 295 -4.51 -7.99 -34.65
CA GLU A 295 -5.76 -7.48 -35.23
C GLU A 295 -6.85 -7.33 -34.16
N LEU A 296 -6.89 -6.16 -33.51
CA LEU A 296 -7.97 -5.79 -32.63
C LEU A 296 -9.16 -5.49 -33.53
N ASP A 297 -10.30 -6.05 -33.19
CA ASP A 297 -11.58 -5.66 -33.76
C ASP A 297 -11.64 -4.10 -33.79
N PRO A 298 -11.94 -3.46 -34.94
CA PRO A 298 -12.05 -2.01 -35.06
C PRO A 298 -12.99 -1.37 -34.02
N THR A 299 -13.89 -2.14 -33.39
CA THR A 299 -14.75 -1.70 -32.29
C THR A 299 -14.02 -1.56 -30.94
N GLN A 300 -12.78 -2.03 -30.81
CA GLN A 300 -11.94 -1.94 -29.60
C GLN A 300 -10.87 -0.83 -29.67
N GLN A 301 -11.07 0.22 -30.47
CA GLN A 301 -10.20 1.41 -30.54
C GLN A 301 -10.00 2.17 -29.20
N HIS A 302 -10.64 1.73 -28.12
CA HIS A 302 -10.46 2.26 -26.75
C HIS A 302 -9.45 1.44 -25.92
N ALA A 303 -8.74 0.49 -26.54
CA ALA A 303 -7.86 -0.47 -25.86
C ALA A 303 -6.53 0.11 -25.31
N ARG A 304 -6.21 1.37 -25.63
CA ARG A 304 -5.01 2.06 -25.12
C ARG A 304 -5.36 3.40 -24.49
N PRO A 305 -4.62 3.84 -23.45
CA PRO A 305 -4.74 5.19 -22.92
C PRO A 305 -4.51 6.24 -24.02
N ARG A 306 -5.33 7.27 -24.04
CA ARG A 306 -5.23 8.41 -24.97
C ARG A 306 -4.29 9.47 -24.40
N GLY A 307 -3.37 9.96 -25.22
CA GLY A 307 -2.49 11.08 -24.85
C GLY A 307 -1.06 10.83 -25.28
N ASP A 308 -0.25 11.88 -25.19
CA ASP A 308 1.13 11.89 -25.72
C ASP A 308 2.16 11.30 -24.74
N ARG A 309 1.72 10.89 -23.54
CA ARG A 309 2.58 10.36 -22.47
C ARG A 309 2.00 9.08 -21.88
N PRO A 310 2.82 8.17 -21.35
CA PRO A 310 2.31 7.03 -20.59
C PRO A 310 1.60 7.52 -19.34
N GLY A 311 0.48 6.90 -18.98
CA GLY A 311 -0.14 7.15 -17.69
C GLY A 311 0.54 6.39 -16.55
N ARG A 312 0.07 6.59 -15.32
CA ARG A 312 0.72 6.06 -14.11
C ARG A 312 0.06 4.78 -13.60
N ALA A 313 0.87 3.85 -13.13
CA ALA A 313 0.43 2.75 -12.28
C ALA A 313 1.05 2.90 -10.88
N VAL A 314 0.26 2.73 -9.83
CA VAL A 314 0.73 2.83 -8.44
C VAL A 314 0.28 1.58 -7.67
N SER A 315 1.23 0.80 -7.17
CA SER A 315 0.94 -0.37 -6.34
C SER A 315 1.24 -0.07 -4.87
N LEU A 316 0.26 -0.32 -3.99
CA LEU A 316 0.38 -0.13 -2.55
C LEU A 316 0.70 -1.47 -1.89
N GLU A 317 1.73 -1.53 -1.06
CA GLU A 317 2.17 -2.77 -0.42
C GLU A 317 2.59 -2.54 1.03
N VAL A 318 2.10 -3.38 1.93
CA VAL A 318 2.41 -3.24 3.36
C VAL A 318 3.75 -3.89 3.70
N ASP A 319 4.15 -4.95 3.01
CA ASP A 319 5.40 -5.66 3.25
C ASP A 319 6.54 -5.06 2.42
N ALA A 320 7.53 -4.47 3.08
CA ALA A 320 8.68 -3.84 2.42
C ALA A 320 9.45 -4.81 1.50
N ILE A 321 9.42 -6.13 1.77
CA ILE A 321 10.09 -7.13 0.95
C ILE A 321 9.33 -7.37 -0.35
N HIS A 322 8.01 -7.48 -0.30
CA HIS A 322 7.18 -7.54 -1.51
C HIS A 322 7.27 -6.25 -2.33
N ALA A 323 7.35 -5.10 -1.66
CA ALA A 323 7.50 -3.82 -2.34
C ALA A 323 8.85 -3.75 -3.08
N LEU A 324 9.95 -4.10 -2.40
CA LEU A 324 11.28 -4.12 -2.99
C LEU A 324 11.35 -5.12 -4.17
N LEU A 325 10.81 -6.32 -3.99
CA LEU A 325 10.72 -7.33 -5.05
C LEU A 325 9.97 -6.78 -6.27
N THR A 326 8.81 -6.17 -6.06
CA THR A 326 8.01 -5.57 -7.14
C THR A 326 8.77 -4.46 -7.86
N ARG A 327 9.43 -3.55 -7.13
CA ARG A 327 10.25 -2.48 -7.73
C ARG A 327 11.31 -3.05 -8.67
N HIS A 328 11.96 -4.13 -8.24
CA HIS A 328 12.95 -4.83 -9.06
C HIS A 328 12.31 -5.52 -10.27
N THR A 329 11.20 -6.24 -10.10
CA THR A 329 10.51 -6.89 -11.21
C THR A 329 10.01 -5.87 -12.25
N LEU A 330 9.53 -4.69 -11.82
CA LEU A 330 9.20 -3.57 -12.70
C LEU A 330 10.43 -3.00 -13.44
N SER A 331 11.59 -2.94 -12.76
CA SER A 331 12.86 -2.52 -13.36
C SER A 331 13.33 -3.49 -14.45
N LEU A 332 13.32 -4.79 -14.15
CA LEU A 332 13.59 -5.85 -15.13
C LEU A 332 12.63 -5.76 -16.32
N ALA A 333 11.36 -5.44 -16.06
CA ALA A 333 10.32 -5.25 -17.08
C ALA A 333 10.46 -3.94 -17.88
N ARG A 334 11.40 -3.05 -17.51
CA ARG A 334 11.58 -1.72 -18.08
C ARG A 334 10.36 -0.80 -17.92
N LEU A 335 9.60 -0.98 -16.84
CA LEU A 335 8.35 -0.28 -16.55
C LEU A 335 8.45 0.70 -15.36
N SER A 336 9.62 0.84 -14.73
CA SER A 336 9.83 1.78 -13.61
C SER A 336 9.63 3.25 -13.96
N SER A 337 9.60 3.62 -15.25
CA SER A 337 9.37 5.01 -15.67
C SER A 337 7.90 5.44 -15.58
N ASN A 338 6.96 4.50 -15.50
CA ASN A 338 5.53 4.79 -15.44
C ASN A 338 4.77 4.00 -14.36
N SER A 339 5.50 3.29 -13.51
CA SER A 339 4.95 2.48 -12.43
C SER A 339 5.76 2.65 -11.15
N GLU A 340 5.06 2.86 -10.04
CA GLU A 340 5.63 3.07 -8.72
C GLU A 340 5.05 2.08 -7.70
N VAL A 341 5.82 1.79 -6.64
CA VAL A 341 5.39 0.95 -5.52
C VAL A 341 5.58 1.74 -4.25
N TRP A 342 4.53 1.90 -3.45
CA TRP A 342 4.57 2.65 -2.20
C TRP A 342 4.37 1.72 -1.02
N VAL A 343 5.27 1.82 -0.02
CA VAL A 343 5.21 0.99 1.18
C VAL A 343 4.22 1.60 2.17
N GLY A 344 3.30 0.79 2.71
CA GLY A 344 2.34 1.23 3.72
C GLY A 344 0.99 0.50 3.66
N GLN A 345 0.13 0.75 4.64
CA GLN A 345 -1.25 0.26 4.57
C GLN A 345 -2.04 1.09 3.56
N ALA A 346 -2.95 0.45 2.80
CA ALA A 346 -3.76 1.13 1.80
C ALA A 346 -4.51 2.36 2.37
N LEU A 347 -5.23 2.21 3.49
CA LEU A 347 -5.92 3.33 4.16
C LEU A 347 -5.02 4.50 4.54
N ASP A 348 -3.77 4.22 4.85
CA ASP A 348 -2.76 5.21 5.20
C ASP A 348 -2.21 5.89 3.93
N LEU A 349 -2.09 5.16 2.82
CA LEU A 349 -1.60 5.73 1.56
C LEU A 349 -2.67 6.45 0.72
N ILE A 350 -3.97 6.28 1.01
CA ILE A 350 -5.06 6.96 0.29
C ILE A 350 -4.92 8.49 0.30
N PRO A 351 -4.66 9.17 1.43
CA PRO A 351 -4.39 10.62 1.44
C PRO A 351 -3.25 11.03 0.49
N ARG A 352 -2.16 10.26 0.46
CA ARG A 352 -1.03 10.48 -0.46
C ARG A 352 -1.45 10.37 -1.93
N LEU A 353 -2.31 9.41 -2.28
CA LEU A 353 -2.83 9.30 -3.65
C LEU A 353 -3.53 10.60 -4.07
N VAL A 354 -4.28 11.26 -3.17
CA VAL A 354 -4.96 12.53 -3.48
C VAL A 354 -3.95 13.62 -3.75
N GLU A 355 -2.92 13.72 -2.91
CA GLU A 355 -1.88 14.75 -3.01
C GLU A 355 -1.02 14.59 -4.27
N GLU A 356 -0.68 13.36 -4.64
CA GLU A 356 0.24 13.09 -5.76
C GLU A 356 -0.43 12.84 -7.11
N LEU A 357 -1.64 12.28 -7.14
CA LEU A 357 -2.36 11.98 -8.39
C LEU A 357 -3.44 13.03 -8.69
N GLY A 358 -3.94 13.72 -7.66
CA GLY A 358 -5.05 14.66 -7.78
C GLY A 358 -6.42 13.99 -7.71
N ALA A 359 -7.46 14.81 -7.57
CA ALA A 359 -8.85 14.35 -7.55
C ALA A 359 -9.26 13.75 -8.90
N GLU A 360 -10.16 12.76 -8.86
CA GLU A 360 -10.73 12.07 -10.04
C GLU A 360 -9.70 11.49 -11.01
N SER A 361 -8.49 11.19 -10.55
CA SER A 361 -7.38 10.70 -11.37
C SER A 361 -7.31 9.18 -11.44
N VAL A 362 -7.90 8.45 -10.48
CA VAL A 362 -7.75 6.99 -10.37
C VAL A 362 -8.85 6.28 -11.16
N GLY A 363 -8.61 6.07 -12.44
CA GLY A 363 -9.59 5.48 -13.37
C GLY A 363 -9.83 3.98 -13.20
N PHE A 364 -8.91 3.28 -12.54
CA PHE A 364 -8.99 1.84 -12.29
C PHE A 364 -8.36 1.47 -10.94
N VAL A 365 -9.01 0.55 -10.22
CA VAL A 365 -8.52 0.02 -8.94
C VAL A 365 -8.50 -1.51 -8.96
N PHE A 366 -7.37 -2.13 -8.64
CA PHE A 366 -7.26 -3.57 -8.39
C PHE A 366 -7.03 -3.83 -6.90
N MET A 367 -7.77 -4.75 -6.30
CA MET A 367 -7.67 -5.08 -4.88
C MET A 367 -7.45 -6.57 -4.69
N ASP A 368 -6.27 -6.95 -4.20
CA ASP A 368 -5.88 -8.34 -3.93
C ASP A 368 -5.12 -8.51 -2.60
N HIS A 369 -5.21 -7.52 -1.72
CA HIS A 369 -4.64 -7.61 -0.39
C HIS A 369 -5.55 -8.39 0.59
N ARG A 370 -6.46 -7.72 1.30
CA ARG A 370 -7.26 -8.30 2.40
C ARG A 370 -8.74 -8.05 2.17
N GLY A 371 -9.48 -9.10 1.80
CA GLY A 371 -10.92 -9.01 1.47
C GLY A 371 -11.80 -8.38 2.55
N THR A 372 -11.42 -8.49 3.83
CA THR A 372 -12.12 -7.83 4.94
C THR A 372 -11.95 -6.31 4.97
N ARG A 373 -11.13 -5.72 4.09
CA ARG A 373 -10.86 -4.27 4.02
C ARG A 373 -11.36 -3.60 2.75
N PHE A 374 -11.60 -4.35 1.67
CA PHE A 374 -12.00 -3.81 0.36
C PHE A 374 -13.12 -2.76 0.43
N HIS A 375 -14.17 -3.02 1.22
CA HIS A 375 -15.29 -2.09 1.38
C HIS A 375 -14.88 -0.77 2.07
N SER A 376 -13.99 -0.84 3.06
CA SER A 376 -13.47 0.33 3.77
C SER A 376 -12.54 1.13 2.86
N ASP A 377 -11.64 0.47 2.14
CA ASP A 377 -10.72 1.13 1.22
C ASP A 377 -11.48 1.82 0.07
N LEU A 378 -12.47 1.15 -0.53
CA LEU A 378 -13.35 1.74 -1.54
C LEU A 378 -14.12 2.95 -1.01
N PHE A 379 -14.65 2.86 0.22
CA PHE A 379 -15.32 3.99 0.86
C PHE A 379 -14.39 5.19 0.99
N TRP A 380 -13.14 4.99 1.44
CA TRP A 380 -12.19 6.09 1.60
C TRP A 380 -11.70 6.66 0.27
N LEU A 381 -11.43 5.82 -0.74
CA LEU A 381 -11.13 6.29 -2.10
C LEU A 381 -12.24 7.21 -2.64
N GLN A 382 -13.52 6.83 -2.45
CA GLN A 382 -14.67 7.65 -2.83
C GLN A 382 -14.77 8.92 -1.98
N ARG A 383 -14.62 8.79 -0.66
CA ARG A 383 -14.75 9.92 0.28
C ARG A 383 -13.72 11.00 0.02
N HIS A 384 -12.52 10.62 -0.41
CA HIS A 384 -11.43 11.51 -0.78
C HIS A 384 -11.54 12.06 -2.22
N GLY A 385 -12.56 11.66 -2.99
CA GLY A 385 -12.78 12.17 -4.35
C GLY A 385 -11.73 11.69 -5.36
N LEU A 386 -11.07 10.56 -5.12
CA LEU A 386 -10.03 10.04 -6.02
C LEU A 386 -10.58 9.42 -7.30
N LEU A 387 -11.78 8.86 -7.23
CA LEU A 387 -12.34 8.04 -8.29
C LEU A 387 -13.16 8.92 -9.24
N PRO A 388 -12.83 8.98 -10.55
CA PRO A 388 -13.68 9.65 -11.53
C PRO A 388 -15.00 8.87 -11.74
N PRO A 389 -16.00 9.52 -12.35
CA PRO A 389 -17.16 8.82 -12.88
C PRO A 389 -16.76 7.65 -13.78
N ARG A 390 -17.46 6.53 -13.63
CA ARG A 390 -17.22 5.26 -14.33
C ARG A 390 -15.87 4.60 -14.02
N CYS A 391 -15.23 4.96 -12.90
CA CYS A 391 -14.08 4.22 -12.39
C CYS A 391 -14.43 2.73 -12.24
N THR A 392 -13.58 1.86 -12.78
CA THR A 392 -13.75 0.41 -12.63
C THR A 392 -12.88 -0.07 -11.49
N HIS A 393 -13.45 -0.87 -10.58
CA HIS A 393 -12.67 -1.60 -9.58
C HIS A 393 -12.88 -3.10 -9.72
N VAL A 394 -11.80 -3.83 -9.45
CA VAL A 394 -11.76 -5.28 -9.45
C VAL A 394 -11.25 -5.74 -8.09
N CYS A 395 -11.99 -6.63 -7.44
CA CYS A 395 -11.58 -7.26 -6.20
C CYS A 395 -11.36 -8.75 -6.47
N ASP A 396 -10.16 -9.25 -6.22
CA ASP A 396 -9.86 -10.68 -6.30
C ASP A 396 -10.23 -11.39 -4.99
N ASN A 397 -10.30 -12.72 -5.00
CA ASN A 397 -10.45 -13.53 -3.80
C ASN A 397 -11.69 -13.24 -2.95
N THR A 398 -12.77 -12.87 -3.62
CA THR A 398 -14.05 -12.50 -2.98
C THR A 398 -14.85 -13.69 -2.47
N LEU A 399 -14.47 -14.92 -2.86
CA LEU A 399 -14.99 -16.16 -2.28
C LEU A 399 -14.05 -16.73 -1.20
N LYS A 400 -12.73 -16.86 -1.49
CA LYS A 400 -11.75 -17.43 -0.55
C LYS A 400 -10.53 -16.52 -0.41
N PRO A 401 -10.26 -15.93 0.77
CA PRO A 401 -10.95 -16.12 2.06
C PRO A 401 -12.32 -15.41 2.16
N GLY A 402 -12.67 -14.56 1.18
CA GLY A 402 -13.98 -13.95 1.08
C GLY A 402 -13.99 -12.43 1.29
N ALA A 403 -14.90 -11.75 0.61
CA ALA A 403 -15.17 -10.32 0.79
C ALA A 403 -16.68 -10.01 0.81
N PRO A 404 -17.47 -10.66 1.68
CA PRO A 404 -18.94 -10.61 1.62
C PRO A 404 -19.50 -9.19 1.82
N ILE A 405 -18.89 -8.37 2.68
CA ILE A 405 -19.31 -6.99 2.91
C ILE A 405 -19.09 -6.15 1.64
N CYS A 406 -17.96 -6.33 0.94
CA CYS A 406 -17.68 -5.64 -0.32
C CYS A 406 -18.70 -6.04 -1.41
N MET A 407 -18.95 -7.35 -1.56
CA MET A 407 -19.94 -7.86 -2.50
C MET A 407 -21.35 -7.33 -2.20
N TRP A 408 -21.75 -7.32 -0.93
CA TRP A 408 -23.05 -6.78 -0.51
C TRP A 408 -23.17 -5.29 -0.83
N HIS A 409 -22.14 -4.48 -0.55
CA HIS A 409 -22.14 -3.07 -0.91
C HIS A 409 -22.25 -2.85 -2.42
N ALA A 410 -21.55 -3.64 -3.23
CA ALA A 410 -21.62 -3.51 -4.69
C ALA A 410 -23.05 -3.77 -5.21
N VAL A 411 -23.71 -4.84 -4.74
CA VAL A 411 -25.09 -5.17 -5.10
C VAL A 411 -26.08 -4.14 -4.56
N TYR A 412 -25.90 -3.68 -3.32
CA TYR A 412 -26.79 -2.71 -2.67
C TYR A 412 -26.71 -1.33 -3.32
N GLN A 413 -25.52 -0.85 -3.65
CA GLN A 413 -25.35 0.40 -4.41
C GLN A 413 -26.03 0.32 -5.78
N GLN A 414 -25.98 -0.85 -6.42
CA GLN A 414 -26.63 -1.04 -7.71
C GLN A 414 -28.17 -1.02 -7.60
N SER A 415 -28.75 -1.69 -6.60
CA SER A 415 -30.21 -1.76 -6.43
C SER A 415 -30.82 -0.40 -6.07
N THR A 416 -30.16 0.36 -5.20
CA THR A 416 -30.57 1.72 -4.83
C THR A 416 -30.48 2.69 -6.01
N ARG A 417 -29.47 2.56 -6.88
CA ARG A 417 -29.32 3.38 -8.09
C ARG A 417 -30.32 3.02 -9.19
N ALA A 418 -30.61 1.74 -9.40
CA ALA A 418 -31.63 1.30 -10.36
C ALA A 418 -33.02 1.86 -10.02
N ALA A 419 -33.33 2.02 -8.74
CA ALA A 419 -34.56 2.65 -8.27
C ALA A 419 -34.62 4.18 -8.50
N ALA A 420 -33.48 4.86 -8.60
CA ALA A 420 -33.38 6.33 -8.73
C ALA A 420 -33.43 6.87 -10.19
N ARG A 421 -33.39 6.00 -11.21
CA ARG A 421 -33.44 6.26 -12.68
C ARG A 421 -32.37 7.20 -13.27
N SER A 422 -31.51 6.60 -14.13
CA SER A 422 -31.07 7.04 -15.48
C SER A 422 -29.62 6.65 -15.85
N GLY A 423 -28.89 5.95 -14.99
CA GLY A 423 -27.55 5.44 -15.32
C GLY A 423 -27.60 4.13 -16.12
N SER A 424 -26.94 4.09 -17.27
CA SER A 424 -26.69 2.89 -18.08
C SER A 424 -25.45 2.11 -17.65
N SER A 425 -24.98 2.31 -16.43
CA SER A 425 -23.73 1.68 -15.99
C SER A 425 -23.91 0.19 -15.80
N PRO A 426 -22.91 -0.60 -16.25
CA PRO A 426 -23.02 -2.05 -16.21
C PRO A 426 -23.17 -2.53 -14.77
N PRO A 427 -23.95 -3.61 -14.56
CA PRO A 427 -24.12 -4.19 -13.24
C PRO A 427 -22.77 -4.56 -12.61
N ALA A 428 -22.72 -4.56 -11.26
CA ALA A 428 -21.63 -5.24 -10.56
C ALA A 428 -21.71 -6.73 -10.89
N MET A 429 -20.61 -7.31 -11.36
CA MET A 429 -20.55 -8.70 -11.81
C MET A 429 -19.57 -9.47 -10.94
N SER A 430 -20.03 -10.59 -10.39
CA SER A 430 -19.18 -11.58 -9.74
C SER A 430 -18.90 -12.71 -10.74
N TYR A 431 -17.62 -12.95 -11.03
CA TYR A 431 -17.18 -14.01 -11.93
C TYR A 431 -16.69 -15.19 -11.10
N SER A 432 -17.28 -16.37 -11.32
CA SER A 432 -16.74 -17.63 -10.80
C SER A 432 -15.61 -18.08 -11.72
N MET A 433 -14.43 -18.28 -11.13
CA MET A 433 -13.18 -18.56 -11.83
C MET A 433 -12.36 -19.57 -11.01
N ASN A 434 -11.27 -20.06 -11.58
CA ASN A 434 -10.34 -20.91 -10.83
C ASN A 434 -9.14 -20.09 -10.37
N GLU A 435 -8.54 -20.51 -9.26
CA GLU A 435 -7.23 -20.02 -8.85
C GLU A 435 -6.16 -20.40 -9.87
N PHE A 436 -5.19 -19.50 -10.03
CA PHE A 436 -4.07 -19.69 -10.95
C PHE A 436 -3.38 -21.04 -10.71
N ALA A 437 -3.11 -21.78 -11.79
CA ALA A 437 -2.51 -23.12 -11.76
C ALA A 437 -3.26 -24.18 -10.92
N HIS A 438 -4.51 -23.91 -10.50
CA HIS A 438 -5.35 -24.83 -9.74
C HIS A 438 -6.76 -24.92 -10.33
N TRP A 439 -6.92 -25.75 -11.38
CA TRP A 439 -8.19 -25.95 -12.10
C TRP A 439 -9.36 -26.46 -11.24
N ASN A 440 -9.07 -27.01 -10.06
CA ASN A 440 -10.07 -27.56 -9.13
C ASN A 440 -10.34 -26.66 -7.92
N SER A 441 -9.76 -25.46 -7.87
CA SER A 441 -9.96 -24.50 -6.78
C SER A 441 -10.75 -23.30 -7.28
N GLU A 442 -12.07 -23.36 -7.15
CA GLU A 442 -12.95 -22.22 -7.44
C GLU A 442 -12.68 -21.05 -6.48
N ASP A 443 -12.67 -19.85 -7.05
CA ASP A 443 -12.65 -18.57 -6.36
C ASP A 443 -13.36 -17.49 -7.22
N TRP A 444 -13.68 -16.33 -6.65
CA TRP A 444 -14.48 -15.31 -7.32
C TRP A 444 -13.77 -13.96 -7.43
N MET A 445 -13.94 -13.31 -8.58
CA MET A 445 -13.57 -11.91 -8.79
C MET A 445 -14.80 -11.02 -8.94
N LEU A 446 -14.88 -9.95 -8.16
CA LEU A 446 -15.90 -8.91 -8.31
C LEU A 446 -15.37 -7.83 -9.25
N VAL A 447 -16.14 -7.50 -10.28
CA VAL A 447 -15.89 -6.35 -11.16
C VAL A 447 -17.06 -5.39 -11.07
N ASN A 448 -16.80 -4.14 -10.74
CA ASN A 448 -17.84 -3.13 -10.57
C ASN A 448 -17.41 -1.77 -11.12
N CYS A 449 -18.36 -1.06 -11.71
CA CYS A 449 -18.17 0.25 -12.32
C CYS A 449 -18.91 1.29 -11.48
N LEU A 450 -18.19 2.28 -10.95
CA LEU A 450 -18.75 3.29 -10.07
C LEU A 450 -19.30 4.46 -10.88
N ASP A 451 -20.60 4.69 -10.79
CA ASP A 451 -21.16 6.01 -11.03
C ASP A 451 -21.00 6.82 -9.75
N VAL A 452 -20.01 7.72 -9.73
CA VAL A 452 -19.88 8.69 -8.64
C VAL A 452 -21.07 9.64 -8.75
N PRO A 453 -21.91 9.78 -7.70
CA PRO A 453 -22.98 10.77 -7.70
C PRO A 453 -22.34 12.15 -7.89
N ASP A 454 -22.90 12.96 -8.78
CA ASP A 454 -22.50 14.35 -8.96
C ASP A 454 -22.72 15.09 -7.63
N HIS A 455 -21.68 15.17 -6.80
CA HIS A 455 -21.70 16.00 -5.60
C HIS A 455 -21.57 17.43 -6.10
N GLY A 456 -22.71 18.03 -6.45
CA GLY A 456 -22.81 19.41 -6.90
C GLY A 456 -22.12 20.35 -5.93
N GLN A 457 -20.84 20.65 -6.18
CA GLN A 457 -20.25 21.89 -5.74
C GLN A 457 -20.90 22.99 -6.58
N PRO A 458 -21.42 24.07 -5.98
CA PRO A 458 -21.89 25.20 -6.76
C PRO A 458 -20.68 25.73 -7.52
N ARG A 459 -20.70 25.60 -8.85
CA ARG A 459 -19.78 26.33 -9.72
C ARG A 459 -20.03 27.81 -9.45
N GLY A 460 -19.24 28.40 -8.56
CA GLY A 460 -19.19 29.83 -8.30
C GLY A 460 -18.62 30.51 -9.53
N GLY A 461 -19.47 30.68 -10.55
CA GLY A 461 -19.21 31.57 -11.66
C GLY A 461 -19.20 32.99 -11.12
N VAL A 462 -18.00 33.51 -10.87
CA VAL A 462 -17.80 34.96 -10.81
C VAL A 462 -18.11 35.48 -12.20
N ASN A 463 -19.32 36.02 -12.36
CA ASN A 463 -19.69 36.84 -13.51
C ASN A 463 -18.85 38.12 -13.47
N THR A 464 -17.71 38.11 -14.16
CA THR A 464 -17.10 39.35 -14.64
C THR A 464 -17.69 39.66 -16.01
N GLN A 465 -18.71 40.51 -16.02
CA GLN A 465 -19.08 41.28 -17.21
C GLN A 465 -18.96 42.76 -16.88
N SER A 466 -18.10 43.42 -17.68
CA SER A 466 -17.97 44.85 -18.00
C SER A 466 -17.92 45.86 -16.87
#